data_AF-A0A2H9L3C5-F1
#
_entry.id   AF-A0A2H9L3C5-F1
#
_cell.length_a   1.000
_cell.length_b   1.000
_cell.length_c   1.000
_cell.angle_alpha   90.00
_cell.angle_beta   90.00
_cell.angle_gamma   90.00
#
_symmetry.space_group_name_H-M   'P 1'
#
loop_
_entity.id
_entity.type
_entity.pdbx_description
1 polymer ?
#
loop_
_entity_poly.entity_id
_entity_poly.type
_entity_poly.pdbx_seq_one_letter_code
_entity_poly.pdbx_strand_id
1 'polypeptide(L)' 'MLQYQINSGIYVLNEKAFDYLPEKGDFAMDVFPEMLRKREKLSGYVFDDYWIDVGNLHDYERINQTLSLVDLITQK' A
#
# COMPACT_ATOMS: atom_id res chain seq x y z
N MET A 1 -2.37 22.85 -5.38
CA MET A 1 -2.30 21.39 -5.67
C MET A 1 -2.58 20.68 -4.35
N LEU A 2 -3.67 19.92 -4.27
CA LEU A 2 -4.09 19.27 -3.01
C LEU A 2 -3.17 18.06 -2.76
N GLN A 3 -2.54 17.99 -1.59
CA GLN A 3 -1.74 16.84 -1.17
C GLN A 3 -2.66 15.84 -0.47
N TYR A 4 -3.20 14.88 -1.20
CA TYR A 4 -3.91 13.75 -0.61
C TYR A 4 -2.97 12.57 -0.50
N GLN A 5 -2.85 12.03 0.72
CA GLN A 5 -2.16 10.76 0.96
C GLN A 5 -3.12 9.61 0.63
N ILE A 6 -2.58 8.55 0.05
CA ILE A 6 -3.32 7.33 -0.25
C ILE A 6 -2.74 6.17 0.56
N ASN A 7 -3.53 5.12 0.75
CA ASN A 7 -3.06 3.87 1.32
C ASN A 7 -2.18 3.16 0.28
N SER A 8 -0.95 2.79 0.66
CA SER A 8 0.03 2.16 -0.23
C SER A 8 -0.10 0.63 -0.35
N GLY A 9 -1.02 0.01 0.41
CA GLY A 9 -1.19 -1.44 0.48
C GLY A 9 -0.09 -2.17 1.25
N ILE A 10 0.84 -1.46 1.90
CA ILE A 10 1.96 -2.03 2.65
C ILE A 10 1.73 -1.84 4.15
N TYR A 11 1.70 -2.94 4.90
CA TYR A 11 1.35 -2.92 6.32
C TYR A 11 2.36 -3.68 7.18
N VAL A 12 2.59 -3.17 8.39
CA VAL A 12 3.26 -3.89 9.48
C VAL A 12 2.21 -4.17 10.54
N LEU A 13 1.92 -5.45 10.79
CA LEU A 13 0.79 -5.88 11.61
C LEU A 13 1.28 -6.76 12.77
N ASN A 14 0.66 -6.57 13.94
CA ASN A 14 0.74 -7.56 15.02
C ASN A 14 -0.22 -8.72 14.74
N GLU A 15 0.04 -9.90 15.33
CA GLU A 15 -0.83 -11.07 15.17
C GLU A 15 -2.30 -10.82 15.54
N LYS A 16 -2.57 -9.95 16.51
CA LYS A 16 -3.95 -9.55 16.89
C LYS A 16 -4.74 -8.92 15.75
N ALA A 17 -4.10 -8.37 14.72
CA ALA A 17 -4.80 -7.82 13.56
C ALA A 17 -5.58 -8.91 12.80
N PHE A 18 -5.14 -10.16 12.86
CA PHE A 18 -5.82 -11.29 12.23
C PHE A 18 -7.15 -11.64 12.90
N ASP A 19 -7.35 -11.29 14.18
CA ASP A 19 -8.61 -11.52 14.91
C ASP A 19 -9.79 -10.71 14.34
N TYR A 20 -9.49 -9.68 13.55
CA TYR A 20 -10.48 -8.81 12.90
C TYR A 20 -10.75 -9.20 11.44
N LEU A 21 -10.06 -10.20 10.90
CA LEU A 21 -10.27 -10.61 9.51
C LEU A 21 -11.70 -11.11 9.30
N PRO A 22 -12.41 -10.58 8.29
CA PRO A 22 -13.69 -11.16 7.92
C PRO A 22 -13.49 -12.50 7.21
N GLU A 23 -14.46 -13.42 7.33
CA GLU A 23 -14.47 -14.67 6.55
C GLU A 23 -14.51 -14.38 5.04
N LYS A 24 -15.20 -13.31 4.64
CA LYS A 24 -15.23 -12.75 3.28
C LYS A 24 -15.30 -11.24 3.37
N GLY A 25 -14.41 -10.54 2.68
CA GLY A 25 -14.37 -9.07 2.69
C GLY A 25 -13.06 -8.52 2.16
N ASP A 26 -12.90 -7.22 2.34
CA ASP A 26 -11.69 -6.47 2.00
C ASP A 26 -10.92 -6.15 3.28
N PHE A 27 -9.64 -6.48 3.29
CA PHE A 27 -8.78 -6.28 4.45
C PHE A 27 -8.79 -4.82 4.94
N ALA A 28 -8.47 -3.86 4.06
CA ALA A 28 -8.27 -2.48 4.48
C ALA A 28 -9.61 -1.80 4.81
N MET A 29 -10.67 -2.13 4.07
CA MET A 29 -11.99 -1.51 4.22
C MET A 29 -12.79 -2.10 5.38
N ASP A 30 -12.56 -3.35 5.77
CA ASP A 30 -13.28 -3.98 6.88
C ASP A 30 -12.48 -3.97 8.19
N VAL A 31 -11.17 -4.30 8.13
CA VAL A 31 -10.34 -4.50 9.33
C VAL A 31 -9.99 -3.18 9.99
N PHE A 32 -9.47 -2.19 9.23
CA PHE A 32 -9.03 -0.93 9.85
C PHE A 32 -10.18 -0.15 10.50
N PRO A 33 -11.37 -0.01 9.88
CA PRO A 33 -12.48 0.62 10.57
C PRO A 33 -12.91 -0.12 11.82
N GLU A 34 -12.87 -1.46 11.84
CA GLU A 34 -13.26 -2.20 13.05
C GLU A 34 -12.22 -2.09 14.17
N MET A 35 -10.94 -2.16 13.85
CA MET A 35 -9.88 -1.90 14.82
C MET A 35 -10.02 -0.49 15.44
N LEU A 36 -10.32 0.53 14.62
CA LEU A 36 -10.58 1.89 15.11
C LEU A 36 -11.83 1.96 16.00
N ARG A 37 -12.93 1.28 15.64
CA ARG A 37 -14.15 1.20 16.49
C ARG A 37 -13.85 0.58 17.85
N LYS A 38 -12.94 -0.39 17.90
CA LYS A 38 -12.46 -1.04 19.12
C LYS A 38 -11.37 -0.26 19.86
N ARG A 39 -11.01 0.93 19.38
CA ARG A 39 -9.97 1.81 19.93
C ARG A 39 -8.58 1.19 19.93
N GLU A 40 -8.32 0.28 19.00
CA GLU A 40 -6.97 -0.22 18.77
C GLU A 40 -6.06 0.90 18.24
N LYS A 41 -4.76 0.76 18.50
CA LYS A 41 -3.77 1.71 18.02
C LYS A 41 -3.46 1.45 16.55
N LEU A 42 -3.90 2.34 15.66
CA LEU A 42 -3.44 2.41 14.27
C LEU A 42 -2.50 3.60 14.11
N SER A 43 -1.47 3.44 13.29
CA SER A 43 -0.51 4.50 12.96
C SER A 43 -0.13 4.38 11.50
N GLY A 44 0.01 5.52 10.83
CA GLY A 44 0.46 5.61 9.44
C GLY A 44 1.91 6.07 9.36
N TYR A 45 2.61 5.63 8.31
CA TYR A 45 3.91 6.15 7.92
C TYR A 45 3.78 6.82 6.55
N VAL A 46 4.21 8.08 6.46
CA VAL A 46 4.20 8.81 5.19
C VAL A 46 5.46 8.44 4.44
N PHE A 47 5.29 7.73 3.33
CA PHE A 47 6.36 7.39 2.40
C PHE A 47 6.41 8.43 1.28
N ASP A 48 7.58 9.00 1.04
CA ASP A 48 7.82 10.11 0.12
C ASP A 48 8.74 9.75 -1.05
N ASP A 49 8.94 8.46 -1.29
CA ASP A 49 9.72 7.95 -2.42
C ASP A 49 8.82 7.29 -3.49
N TYR A 50 9.44 6.75 -4.54
CA TYR A 50 8.72 6.15 -5.66
C TYR A 50 7.86 4.97 -5.23
N TRP A 51 6.55 5.11 -5.42
CA TRP A 51 5.56 4.06 -5.25
C TRP A 51 4.55 4.12 -6.41
N ILE A 52 4.12 2.96 -6.88
CA ILE A 52 3.18 2.81 -8.00
C ILE A 52 2.33 1.57 -7.79
N ASP A 53 1.02 1.69 -8.03
CA ASP A 53 0.13 0.54 -8.20
C ASP A 53 0.08 0.12 -9.67
N VAL A 54 0.04 -1.19 -9.93
CA VAL A 54 0.04 -1.77 -11.27
C VAL A 54 -1.27 -2.53 -11.47
N GLY A 55 -2.32 -1.81 -11.86
CA GLY A 55 -3.66 -2.37 -12.00
C GLY A 55 -4.06 -2.76 -13.43
N ASN A 56 -3.29 -2.35 -14.44
CA ASN A 56 -3.58 -2.63 -15.85
C ASN A 56 -2.29 -2.76 -16.70
N LEU A 57 -2.46 -3.14 -17.97
CA LEU A 57 -1.35 -3.36 -18.90
C LEU A 57 -0.50 -2.10 -19.13
N HIS A 58 -1.12 -0.92 -19.21
CA HIS A 58 -0.40 0.33 -19.42
C HIS A 58 0.49 0.68 -18.21
N ASP A 59 0.03 0.42 -16.99
CA ASP A 59 0.86 0.60 -15.79
C ASP A 59 2.06 -0.36 -15.79
N TYR A 60 1.85 -1.60 -16.26
CA TYR A 60 2.91 -2.60 -16.39
C TYR A 60 3.98 -2.20 -17.44
N GLU A 61 3.55 -1.69 -18.60
CA GLU A 61 4.48 -1.19 -19.62
C GLU A 61 5.28 0.02 -19.11
N ARG A 62 4.62 0.94 -18.39
CA ARG A 62 5.25 2.12 -17.79
C ARG A 62 6.33 1.74 -16.77
N ILE A 63 6.06 0.78 -15.89
CA ILE A 63 7.06 0.36 -14.89
C ILE A 63 8.25 -0.34 -15.56
N ASN A 64 8.04 -1.16 -16.60
CA ASN A 64 9.16 -1.79 -17.33
C ASN A 64 10.09 -0.76 -17.98
N GLN A 65 9.53 0.30 -18.57
CA GLN A 65 10.34 1.39 -19.12
C GLN A 65 11.12 2.12 -18.01
N THR A 66 10.46 2.36 -16.88
CA THR A 66 11.08 3.03 -15.72
C THR A 66 12.24 2.20 -15.16
N LEU A 67 12.04 0.89 -14.96
CA LEU A 67 13.09 -0.03 -14.47
C LEU A 67 14.27 -0.10 -15.44
N SER A 68 14.01 -0.18 -16.75
CA SER A 68 15.07 -0.20 -17.77
C SER A 68 15.97 1.06 -17.72
N LEU A 69 15.37 2.23 -17.42
CA LEU A 69 16.12 3.47 -17.23
C LEU A 69 16.93 3.47 -15.94
N VAL A 70 16.36 2.93 -14.86
CA VAL A 70 17.06 2.77 -13.57
C VAL A 70 18.27 1.87 -13.73
N ASP A 71 18.14 0.73 -14.41
CA ASP A 71 19.25 -0.20 -14.66
C ASP A 71 20.37 0.48 -15.46
N LEU A 72 20.01 1.22 -16.52
CA LEU A 72 20.96 1.98 -17.33
C LEU A 72 21.74 3.01 -16.52
N ILE A 73 21.08 3.72 -15.60
CA ILE A 73 21.69 4.78 -14.78
C ILE A 73 22.50 4.19 -13.62
N THR A 74 22.07 3.05 -13.08
CA THR A 74 22.69 2.42 -11.90
C THR A 74 23.85 1.48 -12.23
N GLN A 75 24.12 1.20 -13.51
CA GLN A 75 25.17 0.28 -13.98
C GLN A 75 25.13 -1.08 -13.26
N LYS A 76 23.91 -1.60 -13.01
CA LYS A 76 23.67 -2.97 -12.58
C LYS A 76 23.18 -3.83 -13.73
#